data_AF-A0A1E7HR48-F1
#
_entry.id   AF-A0A1E7HR48-F1
#
_cell.length_a   1.000
_cell.length_b   1.000
_cell.length_c   1.000
_cell.angle_alpha   90.00
_cell.angle_beta   90.00
_cell.angle_gamma   90.00
#
_symmetry.space_group_name_H-M   'P 1'
#
loop_
_entity.id
_entity.type
_entity.pdbx_description
1 polymer ?
#
loop_
_entity_poly.entity_id
_entity_poly.type
_entity_poly.pdbx_seq_one_letter_code
_entity_poly.pdbx_strand_id
1 'polypeptide(L)'
;MDLLKIGGLVLLLLLWMAGTVSAQSTEVLWWELEHPDRYVNGYNDPDRDIWEVRNEAELLRRRLGQPKRLLLHQGSFPAAGGQDERSAEQLRQVRIWLIGPDGSRQAVPLQNGGDSIAVEVPEAAAASGIYLLGGHFAAGAQDVDGDGVSEQVHYYGKLLLRHGSNDVSNGGERQVFINAEDMPLEVGPIQSSRYSGTIQIAHRPHTMAVFYRGQPLAGAEVTVFTERGWQKTLLTDDDGRFVVVPTESRSAERNCEHYLYVVQHHDRQRGEYHCASMPMIVDPPWPEWSHYNSTFTIWTLVGTLFAALLALLLISRQRRRKQARLARFRGASCA
;
A
#
# COMPACT_ATOMS: atom_id res chain seq x y z
N MET A 1 -31.14 -30.84 -33.84
CA MET A 1 -29.73 -30.70 -33.40
C MET A 1 -29.77 -29.77 -32.21
N ASP A 2 -29.61 -30.36 -31.03
CA ASP A 2 -30.28 -29.93 -29.81
C ASP A 2 -29.50 -28.83 -29.09
N LEU A 3 -30.02 -27.60 -29.10
CA LEU A 3 -29.50 -26.45 -28.34
C LEU A 3 -29.37 -26.75 -26.83
N LEU A 4 -30.19 -27.67 -26.31
CA LEU A 4 -30.12 -28.16 -24.92
C LEU A 4 -28.86 -28.97 -24.62
N LYS A 5 -28.26 -29.66 -25.60
CA LYS A 5 -27.03 -30.44 -25.38
C LYS A 5 -25.78 -29.56 -25.33
N ILE A 6 -25.78 -28.45 -26.07
CA ILE A 6 -24.66 -27.48 -26.07
C ILE A 6 -24.66 -26.68 -24.76
N GLY A 7 -25.83 -26.25 -24.27
CA GLY A 7 -25.94 -25.53 -23.01
C GLY A 7 -25.47 -26.36 -21.80
N GLY A 8 -25.82 -27.65 -21.75
CA GLY A 8 -25.37 -28.55 -20.70
C GLY A 8 -23.85 -28.77 -20.69
N LEU A 9 -23.22 -28.82 -21.86
CA LEU A 9 -21.78 -29.06 -22.01
C LEU A 9 -20.95 -27.82 -21.64
N VAL A 10 -21.44 -26.61 -21.96
CA VAL A 10 -20.84 -25.35 -21.53
C VAL A 10 -20.98 -25.15 -20.02
N LEU A 11 -22.14 -25.50 -19.43
CA LEU A 11 -22.33 -25.43 -17.98
C LEU A 11 -21.45 -26.43 -17.24
N LEU A 12 -21.27 -27.65 -17.77
CA LEU A 12 -20.35 -28.65 -17.22
C LEU A 12 -18.89 -28.21 -17.32
N LEU A 13 -18.47 -27.59 -18.43
CA LEU A 13 -17.13 -26.99 -18.57
C LEU A 13 -16.91 -25.82 -17.61
N LEU A 14 -17.91 -24.97 -17.39
CA LEU A 14 -17.86 -23.88 -16.41
C LEU A 14 -17.83 -24.41 -14.97
N LEU A 15 -18.58 -25.48 -14.66
CA LEU A 15 -18.54 -26.14 -13.36
C LEU A 15 -17.25 -26.93 -13.12
N TRP A 16 -16.62 -27.46 -14.17
CA TRP A 16 -15.33 -28.16 -14.09
C TRP A 16 -14.16 -27.19 -13.99
N MET A 17 -14.24 -26.01 -14.63
CA MET A 17 -13.30 -24.89 -14.42
C MET A 17 -13.52 -24.20 -13.06
N ALA A 18 -14.71 -24.31 -12.48
CA ALA A 18 -14.97 -23.96 -11.07
C ALA A 18 -14.59 -25.11 -10.11
N GLY A 19 -14.08 -26.22 -10.62
CA GLY A 19 -13.60 -27.37 -9.86
C GLY A 19 -12.33 -27.01 -9.10
N THR A 20 -12.50 -26.86 -7.80
CA THR A 20 -11.45 -26.92 -6.77
C THR A 20 -10.27 -25.98 -7.02
N VAL A 21 -10.53 -24.67 -7.03
CA VAL A 21 -9.62 -23.78 -6.29
C VAL A 21 -9.84 -24.16 -4.82
N SER A 22 -9.18 -25.24 -4.39
CA SER A 22 -8.87 -25.41 -2.98
C SER A 22 -8.15 -24.13 -2.61
N ALA A 23 -8.85 -23.25 -1.91
CA ALA A 23 -8.21 -22.10 -1.29
C ALA A 23 -7.24 -22.71 -0.27
N GLN A 24 -6.03 -23.02 -0.72
CA GLN A 24 -4.92 -23.33 0.15
C GLN A 24 -4.81 -22.11 1.05
N SER A 25 -5.32 -22.26 2.27
CA SER A 25 -5.23 -21.26 3.31
C SER A 25 -3.74 -21.02 3.50
N THR A 26 -3.23 -19.98 2.87
CA THR A 26 -1.82 -19.65 2.93
C THR A 26 -1.59 -19.09 4.32
N GLU A 27 -1.08 -19.94 5.20
CA GLU A 27 -0.59 -19.50 6.49
C GLU A 27 0.58 -18.53 6.25
N VAL A 28 0.49 -17.36 6.85
CA VAL A 28 1.48 -16.30 6.73
C VAL A 28 1.81 -15.75 8.11
N LEU A 29 3.04 -15.23 8.25
CA LEU A 29 3.47 -14.46 9.41
C LEU A 29 3.58 -13.00 8.98
N TRP A 30 2.85 -12.07 9.61
CA TRP A 30 2.88 -10.65 9.25
C TRP A 30 2.86 -9.73 10.47
N TRP A 31 3.39 -8.52 10.28
CA TRP A 31 3.32 -7.45 11.26
C TRP A 31 2.11 -6.55 10.99
N GLU A 32 1.45 -6.11 12.04
CA GLU A 32 0.40 -5.11 11.98
C GLU A 32 0.74 -3.94 12.90
N LEU A 33 0.42 -2.73 12.47
CA LEU A 33 0.57 -1.53 13.29
C LEU A 33 -0.74 -1.33 14.06
N GLU A 34 -0.70 -1.32 15.40
CA GLU A 34 -1.93 -1.30 16.25
C GLU A 34 -2.86 -0.11 15.93
N HIS A 35 -2.27 1.02 15.51
CA HIS A 35 -3.00 2.25 15.15
C HIS A 35 -2.43 2.87 13.86
N PRO A 36 -2.68 2.26 12.69
CA PRO A 36 -2.04 2.69 11.44
C PRO A 36 -2.51 4.08 11.00
N ASP A 37 -3.78 4.41 11.27
CA ASP A 37 -4.42 5.69 11.04
C ASP A 37 -3.68 6.88 11.68
N ARG A 38 -2.96 6.65 12.79
CA ARG A 38 -2.18 7.71 13.46
C ARG A 38 -0.96 8.18 12.67
N TYR A 39 -0.48 7.35 11.74
CA TYR A 39 0.77 7.55 11.02
C TYR A 39 0.57 7.75 9.51
N VAL A 40 -0.66 7.57 9.02
CA VAL A 40 -1.06 7.96 7.67
C VAL A 40 -1.40 9.44 7.66
N ASN A 41 -1.08 10.09 6.55
CA ASN A 41 -1.22 11.52 6.42
C ASN A 41 -2.65 11.86 5.98
N GLY A 42 -3.42 12.60 6.79
CA GLY A 42 -4.79 13.01 6.44
C GLY A 42 -4.89 14.07 5.34
N TYR A 43 -3.78 14.44 4.69
CA TYR A 43 -3.69 15.48 3.65
C TYR A 43 -4.54 15.20 2.41
N ASN A 44 -4.94 13.94 2.21
CA ASN A 44 -5.67 13.52 1.02
C ASN A 44 -7.19 13.68 1.15
N ASP A 45 -7.67 14.13 2.30
CA ASP A 45 -9.09 14.46 2.49
C ASP A 45 -9.39 15.83 1.86
N PRO A 46 -10.15 15.88 0.75
CA PRO A 46 -10.44 17.13 0.04
C PRO A 46 -11.34 18.09 0.84
N ASP A 47 -12.00 17.62 1.90
CA ASP A 47 -12.93 18.41 2.70
C ASP A 47 -12.26 19.12 3.90
N ARG A 48 -10.94 18.93 4.08
CA ARG A 48 -10.17 19.50 5.19
C ARG A 48 -9.58 20.88 4.92
N ASP A 49 -9.56 21.73 5.95
CA ASP A 49 -8.93 23.05 5.92
C ASP A 49 -7.39 22.93 5.93
N ILE A 50 -6.68 23.79 5.20
CA ILE A 50 -5.21 23.87 5.19
C ILE A 50 -4.61 24.06 6.59
N TRP A 51 -5.34 24.70 7.51
CA TRP A 51 -4.90 24.83 8.91
C TRP A 51 -5.03 23.52 9.69
N GLU A 52 -6.08 22.74 9.46
CA GLU A 52 -6.24 21.39 10.02
C GLU A 52 -5.11 20.48 9.52
N VAL A 53 -4.84 20.55 8.22
CA VAL A 53 -3.73 19.83 7.57
C VAL A 53 -2.38 20.21 8.17
N ARG A 54 -2.12 21.51 8.41
CA ARG A 54 -0.86 21.96 9.02
C ARG A 54 -0.71 21.51 10.47
N ASN A 55 -1.77 21.62 11.28
CA ASN A 55 -1.76 21.16 12.67
C ASN A 55 -1.55 19.64 12.73
N GLU A 56 -2.19 18.89 11.82
CA GLU A 56 -2.01 17.45 11.69
C GLU A 56 -0.60 17.08 11.23
N ALA A 57 0.05 17.89 10.39
CA ALA A 57 1.44 17.70 10.02
C ALA A 57 2.39 17.74 11.22
N GLU A 58 2.18 18.70 12.12
CA GLU A 58 2.96 18.83 13.35
C GLU A 58 2.67 17.68 14.31
N LEU A 59 1.39 17.27 14.43
CA LEU A 59 1.01 16.08 15.19
C LEU A 59 1.64 14.80 14.61
N LEU A 60 1.63 14.65 13.29
CA LEU A 60 2.23 13.52 12.59
C LEU A 60 3.73 13.50 12.84
N ARG A 61 4.43 14.64 12.75
CA ARG A 61 5.86 14.71 13.12
C ARG A 61 6.11 14.24 14.55
N ARG A 62 5.29 14.68 15.51
CA ARG A 62 5.39 14.23 16.90
C ARG A 62 5.14 12.72 17.04
N ARG A 63 4.12 12.18 16.36
CA ARG A 63 3.79 10.74 16.37
C ARG A 63 4.85 9.90 15.69
N LEU A 64 5.45 10.39 14.60
CA LEU A 64 6.55 9.71 13.91
C LEU A 64 7.77 9.56 14.82
N GLY A 65 7.98 10.49 15.76
CA GLY A 65 9.01 10.41 16.80
C GLY A 65 8.62 9.62 18.04
N GLN A 66 7.43 9.04 18.09
CA GLN A 66 7.03 8.14 19.19
C GLN A 66 7.35 6.68 18.82
N PRO A 67 7.64 5.83 19.84
CA PRO A 67 7.59 4.39 19.71
C PRO A 67 6.25 3.93 19.15
N LYS A 68 6.27 2.92 18.30
CA LYS A 68 5.10 2.37 17.62
C LYS A 68 4.91 0.95 18.09
N ARG A 69 3.70 0.65 18.53
CA ARG A 69 3.32 -0.70 18.93
C ARG A 69 2.91 -1.52 17.71
N LEU A 70 3.59 -2.63 17.52
CA LEU A 70 3.48 -3.54 16.41
C LEU A 70 3.02 -4.90 16.93
N LEU A 71 2.03 -5.49 16.27
CA LEU A 71 1.46 -6.79 16.58
C LEU A 71 1.96 -7.81 15.56
N LEU A 72 2.37 -8.98 16.02
CA LEU A 72 2.73 -10.09 15.16
C LEU A 72 1.57 -11.06 15.05
N HIS A 73 1.22 -11.43 13.82
CA HIS A 73 0.13 -12.34 13.52
C HIS A 73 0.61 -13.53 12.71
N GLN A 74 0.02 -14.69 12.96
CA GLN A 74 0.17 -15.91 12.17
C GLN A 74 -1.21 -16.47 11.82
N GLY A 75 -1.45 -16.77 10.55
CA GLY A 75 -2.73 -17.29 10.07
C GLY A 75 -3.01 -16.92 8.62
N SER A 76 -4.29 -16.87 8.23
CA SER A 76 -4.72 -16.44 6.90
C SER A 76 -5.01 -14.94 6.86
N PHE A 77 -4.83 -14.34 5.68
CA PHE A 77 -5.12 -12.92 5.44
C PHE A 77 -6.09 -12.75 4.25
N PRO A 78 -7.14 -11.90 4.36
CA PRO A 78 -7.53 -11.12 5.53
C PRO A 78 -7.97 -12.02 6.70
N ALA A 79 -7.71 -11.58 7.93
CA ALA A 79 -8.03 -12.36 9.12
C ALA A 79 -9.54 -12.64 9.17
N ALA A 80 -9.93 -13.91 9.17
CA ALA A 80 -11.31 -14.35 9.18
C ALA A 80 -11.92 -14.24 10.59
N GLY A 81 -12.01 -13.04 11.17
CA GLY A 81 -12.87 -12.68 12.31
C GLY A 81 -12.78 -13.50 13.61
N GLY A 82 -11.89 -14.49 13.72
CA GLY A 82 -11.72 -15.35 14.89
C GLY A 82 -10.25 -15.45 15.26
N GLN A 83 -9.91 -15.10 16.50
CA GLN A 83 -8.58 -15.35 17.04
C GLN A 83 -8.46 -16.86 17.30
N ASP A 84 -7.57 -17.51 16.56
CA ASP A 84 -7.24 -18.91 16.81
C ASP A 84 -6.26 -18.97 17.99
N GLU A 85 -6.73 -19.37 19.18
CA GLU A 85 -5.91 -19.45 20.41
C GLU A 85 -4.63 -20.28 20.24
N ARG A 86 -4.59 -21.20 19.26
CA ARG A 86 -3.40 -21.98 18.89
C ARG A 86 -2.23 -21.12 18.38
N SER A 87 -2.51 -19.94 17.85
CA SER A 87 -1.50 -19.02 17.29
C SER A 87 -0.58 -18.45 18.39
N ALA A 88 -1.10 -18.17 19.59
CA ALA A 88 -0.35 -17.44 20.61
C ALA A 88 0.86 -18.21 21.18
N GLU A 89 0.78 -19.53 21.34
CA GLU A 89 1.89 -20.34 21.86
C GLU A 89 2.97 -20.59 20.79
N GLN A 90 2.58 -20.80 19.54
CA GLN A 90 3.49 -20.97 18.41
C GLN A 90 4.29 -19.68 18.15
N LEU A 91 3.61 -18.54 18.22
CA LEU A 91 4.23 -17.23 18.06
C LEU A 91 5.35 -16.98 19.11
N ARG A 92 5.33 -17.63 20.29
CA ARG A 92 6.41 -17.49 21.30
C ARG A 92 7.76 -18.03 20.83
N GLN A 93 7.77 -18.86 19.79
CA GLN A 93 8.98 -19.42 19.20
C GLN A 93 9.55 -18.52 18.09
N VAL A 94 8.85 -17.44 17.74
CA VAL A 94 9.30 -16.51 16.69
C VAL A 94 10.58 -15.81 17.16
N ARG A 95 11.60 -15.86 16.31
CA ARG A 95 12.81 -15.05 16.47
C ARG A 95 12.55 -13.69 15.84
N ILE A 96 12.69 -12.62 16.62
CA ILE A 96 12.49 -11.24 16.14
C ILE A 96 13.81 -10.49 16.22
N TRP A 97 14.08 -9.70 15.17
CA TRP A 97 15.19 -8.78 15.15
C TRP A 97 14.77 -7.45 14.58
N LEU A 98 15.47 -6.41 15.05
CA LEU A 98 15.36 -5.06 14.57
C LEU A 98 16.70 -4.65 13.96
N ILE A 99 16.66 -4.07 12.78
CA ILE A 99 17.79 -3.39 12.17
C ILE A 99 17.54 -1.89 12.25
N GLY A 100 18.47 -1.18 12.90
CA GLY A 100 18.42 0.26 13.06
C GLY A 100 18.83 1.01 11.78
N PRO A 101 18.61 2.34 11.74
CA PRO A 101 19.01 3.20 10.61
C PRO A 101 20.52 3.22 10.33
N ASP A 102 21.34 2.82 11.29
CA ASP A 102 22.80 2.69 11.21
C ASP A 102 23.24 1.28 10.76
N GLY A 103 22.30 0.37 10.49
CA GLY A 103 22.55 -1.02 10.15
C GLY A 103 22.81 -1.92 11.38
N SER A 104 22.75 -1.38 12.60
CA SER A 104 22.89 -2.19 13.81
C SER A 104 21.75 -3.20 13.92
N ARG A 105 22.07 -4.47 14.18
CA ARG A 105 21.09 -5.54 14.35
C ARG A 105 20.97 -5.90 15.82
N GLN A 106 19.75 -5.91 16.34
CA GLN A 106 19.45 -6.33 17.70
C GLN A 106 18.33 -7.36 17.73
N ALA A 107 18.46 -8.37 18.60
CA ALA A 107 17.36 -9.27 18.92
C ALA A 107 16.34 -8.52 19.77
N VAL A 108 15.06 -8.70 19.47
CA VAL A 108 13.99 -8.02 20.20
C VAL A 108 13.30 -9.04 21.12
N PRO A 109 13.27 -8.80 22.44
CA PRO A 109 12.57 -9.69 23.34
C PRO A 109 11.06 -9.61 23.10
N LEU A 110 10.42 -10.77 23.10
CA LEU A 110 8.97 -10.88 23.05
C LEU A 110 8.36 -10.31 24.33
N GLN A 111 7.55 -9.25 24.23
CA GLN A 111 6.75 -8.79 25.35
C GLN A 111 5.39 -9.51 25.30
N ASN A 112 5.04 -10.21 26.38
CA ASN A 112 3.75 -10.89 26.50
C ASN A 112 2.65 -9.85 26.71
N GLY A 113 1.93 -9.52 25.64
CA GLY A 113 0.80 -8.59 25.63
C GLY A 113 -0.58 -9.27 25.78
N GLY A 114 -0.64 -10.49 26.33
CA GLY A 114 -1.84 -11.33 26.32
C GLY A 114 -1.87 -12.24 25.09
N ASP A 115 -2.96 -12.17 24.31
CA ASP A 115 -3.23 -13.06 23.16
C ASP A 115 -2.48 -12.68 21.87
N SER A 116 -1.69 -11.59 21.90
CA SER A 116 -0.87 -11.13 20.79
C SER A 116 0.55 -10.82 21.23
N ILE A 117 1.49 -11.09 20.34
CA ILE A 117 2.88 -10.69 20.52
C ILE A 117 3.01 -9.25 20.05
N ALA A 118 3.34 -8.36 20.99
CA ALA A 118 3.52 -6.96 20.72
C ALA A 118 4.99 -6.56 20.90
N VAL A 119 5.45 -5.67 20.03
CA VAL A 119 6.75 -5.03 20.14
C VAL A 119 6.56 -3.52 20.02
N GLU A 120 7.26 -2.75 20.85
CA GLU A 120 7.37 -1.30 20.67
C GLU A 120 8.68 -0.96 19.97
N VAL A 121 8.57 -0.28 18.82
CA VAL A 121 9.73 0.08 17.98
C VAL A 121 9.66 1.54 17.53
N PRO A 122 10.77 2.28 17.54
CA PRO A 122 12.01 1.95 18.25
C PRO A 122 11.87 2.25 19.75
N GLU A 123 12.90 1.95 20.55
CA GLU A 123 12.97 2.36 21.96
C GLU A 123 12.93 3.89 22.11
N ALA A 124 12.60 4.37 23.31
CA ALA A 124 12.61 5.81 23.59
C ALA A 124 14.00 6.41 23.34
N ALA A 125 14.05 7.59 22.70
CA ALA A 125 15.28 8.29 22.30
C ALA A 125 16.13 7.61 21.21
N ALA A 126 15.53 6.72 20.40
CA ALA A 126 16.23 6.12 19.28
C ALA A 126 16.50 7.09 18.11
N ALA A 127 17.46 6.72 17.26
CA ALA A 127 17.87 7.54 16.12
C ALA A 127 16.75 7.72 15.07
N SER A 128 16.73 8.88 14.41
CA SER A 128 15.88 9.10 13.24
C SER A 128 16.28 8.20 12.08
N GLY A 129 15.29 7.63 11.40
CA GLY A 129 15.52 6.88 10.16
C GLY A 129 14.48 5.82 9.88
N ILE A 130 14.89 4.82 9.09
CA ILE A 130 14.08 3.64 8.79
C ILE A 130 14.65 2.49 9.60
N TYR A 131 13.77 1.88 10.37
CA TYR A 131 13.98 0.63 11.07
C TYR A 131 13.39 -0.51 10.24
N LEU A 132 14.04 -1.66 10.30
CA LEU A 132 13.61 -2.85 9.62
C LEU A 132 13.36 -3.95 10.67
N LEU A 133 12.10 -4.30 10.84
CA LEU A 133 11.68 -5.35 11.77
C LEU A 133 11.45 -6.64 11.00
N GLY A 134 12.11 -7.71 11.43
CA GLY A 134 11.95 -9.05 10.89
C GLY A 134 11.50 -10.03 11.97
N GLY A 135 10.60 -10.93 11.62
CA GLY A 135 10.21 -12.09 12.41
C GLY A 135 10.41 -13.36 11.59
N HIS A 136 10.90 -14.43 12.24
CA HIS A 136 11.01 -15.76 11.66
C HIS A 136 10.41 -16.81 12.59
N PHE A 137 9.50 -17.60 12.04
CA PHE A 137 8.93 -18.78 12.68
C PHE A 137 9.33 -20.02 11.87
N ALA A 138 9.97 -20.98 12.53
CA ALA A 138 10.27 -22.29 11.94
C ALA A 138 9.19 -23.27 12.36
N ALA A 139 8.25 -23.57 11.47
CA ALA A 139 7.09 -24.41 11.75
C ALA A 139 7.42 -25.93 11.79
N GLY A 140 8.65 -26.29 11.43
CA GLY A 140 9.15 -27.66 11.43
C GLY A 140 8.84 -28.39 10.12
N ALA A 141 8.90 -29.72 10.16
CA ALA A 141 8.66 -30.57 9.01
C ALA A 141 7.16 -30.68 8.70
N GLN A 142 6.73 -30.35 7.48
CA GLN A 142 5.35 -30.50 7.01
C GLN A 142 5.37 -30.93 5.54
N ASP A 143 4.36 -31.68 5.09
CA ASP A 143 4.14 -31.99 3.68
C ASP A 143 3.21 -30.92 3.10
N VAL A 144 3.78 -29.92 2.42
CA VAL A 144 3.06 -28.71 2.02
C VAL A 144 2.22 -28.92 0.75
N ASP A 145 2.70 -29.76 -0.16
CA ASP A 145 2.04 -30.01 -1.45
C ASP A 145 1.30 -31.36 -1.55
N GLY A 146 1.39 -32.19 -0.52
CA GLY A 146 0.70 -33.48 -0.41
C GLY A 146 1.37 -34.59 -1.20
N ASP A 147 2.66 -34.44 -1.56
CA ASP A 147 3.43 -35.44 -2.30
C ASP A 147 4.01 -36.55 -1.41
N GLY A 148 3.85 -36.43 -0.08
CA GLY A 148 4.35 -37.36 0.92
C GLY A 148 5.79 -37.09 1.37
N VAL A 149 6.44 -36.04 0.87
CA VAL A 149 7.77 -35.59 1.30
C VAL A 149 7.59 -34.40 2.24
N SER A 150 8.17 -34.49 3.43
CA SER A 150 8.12 -33.37 4.38
C SER A 150 9.23 -32.36 4.10
N GLU A 151 8.87 -31.09 3.96
CA GLU A 151 9.78 -29.95 3.89
C GLU A 151 9.93 -29.25 5.24
N GLN A 152 11.07 -28.63 5.48
CA GLN A 152 11.25 -27.67 6.59
C GLN A 152 10.55 -26.36 6.23
N VAL A 153 9.46 -26.05 6.95
CA VAL A 153 8.62 -24.87 6.69
C VAL A 153 9.10 -23.69 7.52
N HIS A 154 9.26 -22.55 6.83
CA HIS A 154 9.68 -21.30 7.42
C HIS A 154 8.78 -20.13 7.01
N TYR A 155 8.29 -19.40 8.00
CA TYR A 155 7.50 -18.19 7.82
C TYR A 155 8.28 -16.95 8.21
N TYR A 156 8.23 -15.92 7.37
CA TYR A 156 8.93 -14.65 7.56
C TYR A 156 7.96 -13.48 7.49
N GLY A 157 8.00 -12.61 8.49
CA GLY A 157 7.25 -11.35 8.51
C GLY A 157 8.22 -10.18 8.53
N LYS A 158 8.12 -9.26 7.56
CA LYS A 158 9.01 -8.11 7.44
C LYS A 158 8.22 -6.80 7.45
N LEU A 159 8.69 -5.78 8.18
CA LEU A 159 8.08 -4.46 8.20
C LEU A 159 9.15 -3.36 8.17
N LEU A 160 8.94 -2.33 7.34
CA LEU A 160 9.74 -1.11 7.38
C LEU A 160 9.04 -0.04 8.24
N LEU A 161 9.72 0.46 9.25
CA LEU A 161 9.17 1.44 10.17
C LEU A 161 9.94 2.74 10.09
N ARG A 162 9.28 3.84 9.77
CA ARG A 162 9.91 5.15 9.87
C ARG A 162 9.80 5.69 11.29
N HIS A 163 10.92 6.16 11.81
CA HIS A 163 10.99 6.97 13.01
C HIS A 163 11.61 8.33 12.68
N GLY A 164 10.97 9.41 13.14
CA GLY A 164 11.45 10.77 12.89
C GLY A 164 11.50 11.55 14.19
N SER A 165 12.69 11.70 14.76
CA SER A 165 12.94 12.68 15.80
C SER A 165 13.18 14.07 15.16
N ASN A 166 13.12 15.13 15.98
CA ASN A 166 13.39 16.48 15.52
C ASN A 166 14.87 16.72 15.15
N ASP A 167 15.76 15.75 15.41
CA ASP A 167 17.17 15.84 15.01
C ASP A 167 17.33 15.53 13.53
N VAL A 168 17.98 16.47 12.83
CA VAL A 168 18.10 16.55 11.36
C VAL A 168 19.08 15.52 10.78
N SER A 169 19.50 14.51 11.55
CA SER A 169 20.28 13.41 11.01
C SER A 169 19.37 12.50 10.18
N ASN A 170 19.30 12.79 8.88
CA ASN A 170 18.84 11.81 7.91
C ASN A 170 19.87 10.68 7.93
N GLY A 171 19.56 9.59 8.65
CA GLY A 171 20.38 8.38 8.73
C GLY A 171 20.85 7.90 7.35
N GLY A 172 21.92 7.09 7.36
CA GLY A 172 22.67 6.66 6.19
C GLY A 172 21.87 5.87 5.13
N GLU A 173 22.60 5.17 4.27
CA GLU A 173 22.02 4.38 3.19
C GLU A 173 20.94 3.42 3.71
N ARG A 174 19.76 3.46 3.07
CA ARG A 174 18.55 2.86 3.61
C ARG A 174 18.54 1.37 3.29
N GLN A 175 18.90 0.54 4.26
CA GLN A 175 18.78 -0.91 4.12
C GLN A 175 17.30 -1.33 4.14
N VAL A 176 16.82 -1.92 3.05
CA VAL A 176 15.44 -2.42 2.89
C VAL A 176 15.36 -3.96 2.95
N PHE A 177 16.50 -4.61 2.75
CA PHE A 177 16.65 -6.06 2.78
C PHE A 177 17.64 -6.44 3.86
N ILE A 178 17.27 -7.42 4.69
CA ILE A 178 18.08 -7.89 5.82
C ILE A 178 19.31 -8.62 5.27
N ASN A 179 19.14 -9.39 4.19
CA ASN A 179 20.15 -10.24 3.57
C ASN A 179 20.96 -11.04 4.59
N ALA A 180 20.25 -11.60 5.58
CA ALA A 180 20.83 -12.42 6.62
C ALA A 180 20.42 -13.87 6.44
N GLU A 181 21.28 -14.79 6.87
CA GLU A 181 21.01 -16.23 6.85
C GLU A 181 19.70 -16.61 7.57
N ASP A 182 19.27 -15.81 8.56
CA ASP A 182 18.03 -16.04 9.30
C ASP A 182 16.74 -15.64 8.55
N MET A 183 16.85 -14.92 7.43
CA MET A 183 15.72 -14.61 6.55
C MET A 183 16.13 -14.80 5.08
N PRO A 184 16.23 -16.06 4.62
CA PRO A 184 16.59 -16.38 3.25
C PRO A 184 15.65 -15.78 2.23
N LEU A 185 14.34 -15.78 2.46
CA LEU A 185 13.35 -15.25 1.52
C LEU A 185 12.85 -13.89 2.00
N GLU A 186 12.94 -12.91 1.11
CA GLU A 186 12.49 -11.53 1.37
C GLU A 186 11.71 -10.96 0.21
N VAL A 187 10.65 -10.20 0.50
CA VAL A 187 9.96 -9.32 -0.44
C VAL A 187 9.98 -7.89 0.09
N GLY A 188 10.19 -6.89 -0.77
CA GLY A 188 10.12 -5.50 -0.33
C GLY A 188 10.37 -4.46 -1.42
N PRO A 189 10.22 -3.16 -1.12
CA PRO A 189 10.41 -2.10 -2.11
C PRO A 189 11.88 -1.93 -2.46
N ILE A 190 12.19 -1.67 -3.73
CA ILE A 190 13.58 -1.38 -4.15
C ILE A 190 14.05 -0.03 -3.58
N GLN A 191 13.11 0.91 -3.43
CA GLN A 191 13.36 2.22 -2.86
C GLN A 191 12.35 2.48 -1.75
N SER A 192 12.82 2.81 -0.56
CA SER A 192 11.94 3.34 0.48
C SER A 192 11.50 4.75 0.09
N SER A 193 10.19 4.95 -0.03
CA SER A 193 9.64 6.25 -0.41
C SER A 193 10.01 7.33 0.62
N ARG A 194 9.82 8.61 0.26
CA ARG A 194 9.91 9.72 1.23
C ARG A 194 8.83 9.65 2.31
N TYR A 195 7.86 8.75 2.19
CA TYR A 195 6.65 8.69 3.02
C TYR A 195 6.63 7.53 4.01
N SER A 196 7.81 7.03 4.42
CA SER A 196 7.99 5.77 5.17
C SER A 196 8.00 4.57 4.23
N GLY A 197 8.95 3.65 4.43
CA GLY A 197 9.15 2.50 3.54
C GLY A 197 7.94 1.57 3.42
N THR A 198 6.89 1.78 4.21
CA THR A 198 5.61 1.04 4.20
C THR A 198 4.47 1.73 3.47
N ILE A 199 4.59 2.99 3.06
CA ILE A 199 3.50 3.70 2.37
C ILE A 199 3.67 3.63 0.85
N GLN A 200 2.61 3.17 0.20
CA GLN A 200 2.39 3.25 -1.23
C GLN A 200 1.28 4.25 -1.54
N ILE A 201 1.42 5.00 -2.62
CA ILE A 201 0.35 5.88 -3.11
C ILE A 201 -0.47 5.09 -4.14
N ALA A 202 -1.78 5.05 -3.96
CA ALA A 202 -2.70 4.44 -4.90
C ALA A 202 -2.58 5.05 -6.31
N HIS A 203 -2.83 4.22 -7.32
CA HIS A 203 -2.73 4.55 -8.75
C HIS A 203 -1.33 4.96 -9.24
N ARG A 204 -0.31 4.85 -8.41
CA ARG A 204 1.09 5.06 -8.81
C ARG A 204 1.82 3.72 -8.87
N PRO A 205 2.70 3.50 -9.87
CA PRO A 205 3.51 2.30 -9.93
C PRO A 205 4.53 2.28 -8.79
N HIS A 206 4.63 1.14 -8.11
CA HIS A 206 5.64 0.86 -7.10
C HIS A 206 6.45 -0.35 -7.53
N THR A 207 7.77 -0.22 -7.48
CA THR A 207 8.69 -1.31 -7.82
C THR A 207 9.15 -2.01 -6.56
N MET A 208 8.91 -3.32 -6.54
CA MET A 208 9.24 -4.22 -5.47
C MET A 208 10.23 -5.27 -5.99
N ALA A 209 10.91 -5.96 -5.09
CA ALA A 209 11.81 -7.05 -5.43
C ALA A 209 11.68 -8.21 -4.43
N VAL A 210 12.01 -9.39 -4.92
CA VAL A 210 12.11 -10.63 -4.15
C VAL A 210 13.56 -11.11 -4.20
N PHE A 211 14.09 -11.43 -3.03
CA PHE A 211 15.41 -12.03 -2.89
C PHE A 211 15.31 -13.37 -2.19
N TYR A 212 16.12 -14.32 -2.66
CA TYR A 212 16.41 -15.57 -1.98
C TYR A 212 17.91 -15.66 -1.70
N ARG A 213 18.28 -15.72 -0.42
CA ARG A 213 19.68 -15.74 0.08
C ARG A 213 20.54 -14.64 -0.52
N GLY A 214 19.98 -13.42 -0.55
CA GLY A 214 20.66 -12.24 -1.07
C GLY A 214 20.76 -12.14 -2.59
N GLN A 215 20.25 -13.14 -3.33
CA GLN A 215 20.20 -13.12 -4.79
C GLN A 215 18.78 -12.81 -5.26
N PRO A 216 18.61 -12.04 -6.35
CA PRO A 216 17.28 -11.83 -6.91
C PRO A 216 16.63 -13.15 -7.31
N LEU A 217 15.36 -13.33 -6.97
CA LEU A 217 14.61 -14.55 -7.26
C LEU A 217 13.69 -14.32 -8.47
N ALA A 218 14.15 -14.73 -9.66
CA ALA A 218 13.38 -14.62 -10.89
C ALA A 218 12.20 -15.61 -10.96
N GLY A 219 11.10 -15.20 -11.59
CA GLY A 219 9.91 -16.05 -11.77
C GLY A 219 9.17 -16.39 -10.47
N ALA A 220 9.51 -15.77 -9.33
CA ALA A 220 8.77 -15.89 -8.08
C ALA A 220 7.34 -15.36 -8.23
N GLU A 221 6.37 -16.14 -7.74
CA GLU A 221 4.97 -15.74 -7.62
C GLU A 221 4.77 -14.90 -6.35
N VAL A 222 4.33 -13.66 -6.54
CA VAL A 222 3.99 -12.75 -5.45
C VAL A 222 2.48 -12.52 -5.47
N THR A 223 1.81 -12.96 -4.42
CA THR A 223 0.38 -12.73 -4.24
C THR A 223 0.18 -11.53 -3.33
N VAL A 224 -0.58 -10.56 -3.82
CA VAL A 224 -0.96 -9.35 -3.09
C VAL A 224 -2.38 -9.52 -2.60
N PHE A 225 -2.59 -9.42 -1.30
CA PHE A 225 -3.91 -9.45 -0.67
C PHE A 225 -4.27 -8.08 -0.14
N THR A 226 -5.56 -7.73 -0.10
CA THR A 226 -6.06 -6.60 0.69
C THR A 226 -6.93 -7.08 1.84
N GLU A 227 -7.09 -6.24 2.86
CA GLU A 227 -7.99 -6.52 4.00
C GLU A 227 -9.44 -6.81 3.56
N ARG A 228 -9.81 -6.40 2.35
CA ARG A 228 -11.15 -6.57 1.78
C ARG A 228 -11.30 -7.83 0.94
N GLY A 229 -10.25 -8.66 0.90
CA GLY A 229 -10.24 -9.92 0.17
C GLY A 229 -9.98 -9.79 -1.33
N TRP A 230 -9.60 -8.60 -1.83
CA TRP A 230 -9.05 -8.53 -3.18
C TRP A 230 -7.69 -9.20 -3.20
N GLN A 231 -7.41 -9.96 -4.26
CA GLN A 231 -6.13 -10.62 -4.45
C GLN A 231 -5.64 -10.50 -5.89
N LYS A 232 -4.32 -10.45 -6.06
CA LYS A 232 -3.67 -10.48 -7.38
C LYS A 232 -2.29 -11.11 -7.29
N THR A 233 -2.01 -12.04 -8.19
CA THR A 233 -0.69 -12.66 -8.34
C THR A 233 0.12 -11.94 -9.43
N LEU A 234 1.39 -11.72 -9.14
CA LEU A 234 2.39 -11.08 -9.99
C LEU A 234 3.60 -12.01 -10.10
N LEU A 235 4.32 -11.94 -11.21
CA LEU A 235 5.58 -12.65 -11.40
C LEU A 235 6.74 -11.65 -11.37
N THR A 236 7.84 -12.07 -10.80
CA THR A 236 9.10 -11.32 -10.86
C THR A 236 9.82 -11.53 -12.20
N ASP A 237 10.51 -10.50 -12.65
CA ASP A 237 11.40 -10.53 -13.82
C ASP A 237 12.75 -11.21 -13.50
N ASP A 238 13.67 -11.20 -14.47
CA ASP A 238 15.02 -11.81 -14.34
C ASP A 238 15.87 -11.16 -13.23
N ASP A 239 15.57 -9.90 -12.86
CA ASP A 239 16.21 -9.16 -11.77
C ASP A 239 15.46 -9.36 -10.43
N GLY A 240 14.52 -10.30 -10.35
CA GLY A 240 13.70 -10.55 -9.18
C GLY A 240 12.73 -9.42 -8.85
N ARG A 241 12.40 -8.53 -9.81
CA ARG A 241 11.59 -7.33 -9.60
C ARG A 241 10.18 -7.48 -10.13
N PHE A 242 9.25 -6.73 -9.55
CA PHE A 242 7.89 -6.63 -10.05
C PHE A 242 7.32 -5.24 -9.82
N VAL A 243 6.34 -4.84 -10.64
CA VAL A 243 5.65 -3.56 -10.52
C VAL A 243 4.20 -3.81 -10.11
N VAL A 244 3.78 -3.13 -9.05
CA VAL A 244 2.41 -3.12 -8.56
C VAL A 244 1.84 -1.72 -8.66
N VAL A 245 0.58 -1.61 -9.06
CA VAL A 245 -0.19 -0.36 -9.03
C VAL A 245 -1.33 -0.58 -8.03
N PRO A 246 -1.15 -0.14 -6.77
CA PRO A 246 -2.18 -0.30 -5.75
C PRO A 246 -3.44 0.48 -6.14
N THR A 247 -4.60 -0.09 -5.86
CA THR A 247 -5.89 0.57 -6.03
C THR A 247 -6.37 1.13 -4.71
N GLU A 248 -7.02 2.28 -4.72
CA GLU A 248 -7.76 2.76 -3.56
C GLU A 248 -9.14 2.08 -3.51
N SER A 249 -9.60 1.76 -2.30
CA SER A 249 -10.99 1.39 -2.09
C SER A 249 -11.79 2.60 -1.61
N ARG A 250 -12.47 3.29 -2.53
CA ARG A 250 -13.25 4.53 -2.27
C ARG A 250 -14.39 4.40 -1.25
N SER A 251 -14.74 3.18 -0.83
CA SER A 251 -15.80 2.92 0.14
C SER A 251 -15.31 2.85 1.58
N ALA A 252 -14.10 3.30 1.87
CA ALA A 252 -13.48 3.09 3.17
C ALA A 252 -13.91 4.10 4.23
N GLU A 253 -14.30 3.60 5.41
CA GLU A 253 -14.37 4.38 6.66
C GLU A 253 -12.99 4.91 7.08
N ARG A 254 -11.91 4.27 6.61
CA ARG A 254 -10.52 4.67 6.83
C ARG A 254 -9.93 5.24 5.55
N ASN A 255 -9.21 6.35 5.62
CA ASN A 255 -8.54 6.97 4.47
C ASN A 255 -7.29 6.18 4.00
N CYS A 256 -7.24 4.87 4.17
CA CYS A 256 -6.16 4.00 3.67
C CYS A 256 -6.63 2.55 3.53
N GLU A 257 -5.88 1.76 2.76
CA GLU A 257 -6.09 0.31 2.60
C GLU A 257 -4.79 -0.43 2.97
N HIS A 258 -4.88 -1.58 3.63
CA HIS A 258 -3.69 -2.40 3.89
C HIS A 258 -3.54 -3.52 2.87
N TYR A 259 -2.33 -3.64 2.35
CA TYR A 259 -1.91 -4.64 1.39
C TYR A 259 -0.94 -5.58 2.09
N LEU A 260 -1.07 -6.88 1.85
CA LEU A 260 -0.10 -7.87 2.26
C LEU A 260 0.52 -8.51 1.02
N TYR A 261 1.81 -8.31 0.83
CA TYR A 261 2.59 -8.96 -0.21
C TYR A 261 3.10 -10.28 0.35
N VAL A 262 2.80 -11.39 -0.30
CA VAL A 262 3.21 -12.74 0.11
C VAL A 262 3.94 -13.40 -1.04
N VAL A 263 5.10 -13.98 -0.75
CA VAL A 263 5.87 -14.78 -1.69
C VAL A 263 6.16 -16.14 -1.08
N GLN A 264 6.01 -17.18 -1.88
CA GLN A 264 6.29 -18.56 -1.52
C GLN A 264 7.43 -19.08 -2.39
N HIS A 265 8.35 -19.84 -1.80
CA HIS A 265 9.47 -20.44 -2.51
C HIS A 265 9.78 -21.82 -1.95
N HIS A 266 9.75 -22.83 -2.83
CA HIS A 266 10.12 -24.21 -2.51
C HIS A 266 11.56 -24.47 -3.00
N ASP A 267 12.52 -24.55 -2.08
CA ASP A 267 13.89 -25.00 -2.34
C ASP A 267 13.96 -26.52 -2.24
N ARG A 268 13.64 -27.19 -3.35
CA ARG A 268 13.67 -28.66 -3.46
C ARG A 268 15.05 -29.27 -3.24
N GLN A 269 16.12 -28.51 -3.42
CA GLN A 269 17.48 -29.05 -3.21
C GLN A 269 17.78 -29.20 -1.71
N ARG A 270 17.18 -28.34 -0.88
CA ARG A 270 17.34 -28.37 0.57
C ARG A 270 16.17 -29.00 1.31
N GLY A 271 15.06 -29.26 0.62
CA GLY A 271 13.83 -29.70 1.25
C GLY A 271 13.27 -28.62 2.18
N GLU A 272 13.36 -27.36 1.74
CA GLU A 272 12.92 -26.19 2.51
C GLU A 272 11.76 -25.50 1.78
N TYR A 273 10.74 -25.11 2.55
CA TYR A 273 9.64 -24.29 2.08
C TYR A 273 9.66 -22.96 2.82
N HIS A 274 9.65 -21.87 2.06
CA HIS A 274 9.74 -20.52 2.58
C HIS A 274 8.49 -19.72 2.19
N CYS A 275 7.91 -19.02 3.16
CA CYS A 275 6.81 -18.09 2.96
C CYS A 275 7.18 -16.75 3.61
N ALA A 276 7.35 -15.70 2.81
CA ALA A 276 7.71 -14.37 3.30
C ALA A 276 6.60 -13.36 3.01
N SER A 277 6.31 -12.51 3.99
CA SER A 277 5.30 -11.47 3.87
C SER A 277 5.82 -10.07 4.20
N MET A 278 5.24 -9.07 3.55
CA MET A 278 5.47 -7.67 3.86
C MET A 278 4.15 -6.88 3.75
N PRO A 279 3.66 -6.28 4.84
CA PRO A 279 2.50 -5.42 4.83
C PRO A 279 2.90 -4.02 4.32
N MET A 280 2.00 -3.39 3.58
CA MET A 280 2.12 -2.02 3.11
C MET A 280 0.80 -1.30 3.34
N ILE A 281 0.88 -0.01 3.63
CA ILE A 281 -0.27 0.88 3.72
C ILE A 281 -0.40 1.61 2.39
N VAL A 282 -1.58 1.54 1.79
CA VAL A 282 -1.93 2.24 0.56
C VAL A 282 -2.70 3.50 0.93
N ASP A 283 -2.03 4.64 0.74
CA ASP A 283 -2.57 5.98 0.89
C ASP A 283 -3.28 6.36 -0.41
N PRO A 284 -4.50 6.93 -0.38
CA PRO A 284 -5.12 7.51 -1.57
C PRO A 284 -4.18 8.50 -2.27
N PRO A 285 -4.31 8.68 -3.60
CA PRO A 285 -3.56 9.73 -4.25
C PRO A 285 -3.97 11.08 -3.64
N TRP A 286 -3.05 12.05 -3.67
CA TRP A 286 -3.44 13.43 -3.47
C TRP A 286 -4.61 13.75 -4.42
N PRO A 287 -5.61 14.54 -3.99
CA PRO A 287 -6.68 15.00 -4.87
C PRO A 287 -6.10 15.97 -5.90
N GLU A 288 -5.38 15.45 -6.91
CA GLU A 288 -4.90 16.22 -8.05
C GLU A 288 -6.10 16.89 -8.76
N TRP A 289 -7.28 16.25 -8.68
CA TRP A 289 -8.53 16.69 -9.28
C TRP A 289 -9.14 17.95 -8.66
N SER A 290 -8.93 18.25 -7.36
CA SER A 290 -9.47 19.48 -6.77
C SER A 290 -8.76 20.71 -7.32
N HIS A 291 -7.46 20.60 -7.63
CA HIS A 291 -6.69 21.67 -8.25
C HIS A 291 -7.03 21.85 -9.74
N TYR A 292 -7.28 20.76 -10.49
CA TYR A 292 -7.71 20.86 -11.90
C TYR A 292 -9.14 21.37 -12.05
N ASN A 293 -10.08 20.92 -11.22
CA ASN A 293 -11.47 21.37 -11.28
C ASN A 293 -11.63 22.81 -10.82
N SER A 294 -10.90 23.25 -9.78
CA SER A 294 -10.90 24.66 -9.37
C SER A 294 -10.29 25.56 -10.44
N THR A 295 -9.16 25.17 -11.03
CA THR A 295 -8.52 25.91 -12.13
C THR A 295 -9.44 25.98 -13.36
N PHE A 296 -10.05 24.86 -13.75
CA PHE A 296 -11.02 24.81 -14.86
C PHE A 296 -12.24 25.69 -14.57
N THR A 297 -12.80 25.64 -13.36
CA THR A 297 -13.96 26.47 -12.97
C THR A 297 -13.61 27.94 -13.00
N ILE A 298 -12.44 28.33 -12.49
CA ILE A 298 -11.93 29.71 -12.55
C ILE A 298 -11.80 30.16 -14.01
N TRP A 299 -11.15 29.37 -14.87
CA TRP A 299 -11.00 29.71 -16.28
C TRP A 299 -12.34 29.79 -17.01
N THR A 300 -13.30 28.94 -16.65
CA THR A 300 -14.65 28.97 -17.21
C THR A 300 -15.39 30.23 -16.78
N LEU A 301 -15.29 30.64 -15.52
CA LEU A 301 -15.89 31.89 -15.03
C LEU A 301 -15.25 33.12 -15.71
N VAL A 302 -13.93 33.15 -15.80
CA VAL A 302 -13.19 34.23 -16.49
C VAL A 302 -13.56 34.30 -17.97
N GLY A 303 -13.60 33.15 -18.66
CA GLY A 303 -13.99 33.06 -20.07
C GLY A 303 -15.44 33.51 -20.30
N THR A 304 -16.35 33.12 -19.41
CA THR A 304 -17.77 33.50 -19.49
C THR A 304 -17.95 35.00 -19.28
N LEU A 305 -17.26 35.58 -18.30
CA LEU A 305 -17.28 37.02 -18.04
C LEU A 305 -16.73 37.82 -19.23
N PHE A 306 -15.62 37.35 -19.82
CA PHE A 306 -15.02 37.97 -21.00
C PHE A 306 -15.98 37.93 -22.21
N ALA A 307 -16.61 36.78 -22.46
CA ALA A 307 -17.59 36.63 -23.54
C ALA A 307 -18.81 37.55 -23.35
N ALA A 308 -19.32 37.67 -22.11
CA ALA A 308 -20.41 38.57 -21.79
C ALA A 308 -20.04 40.05 -22.01
N LEU A 309 -18.84 40.47 -21.59
CA LEU A 309 -18.33 41.83 -21.84
C LEU A 309 -18.19 42.13 -23.34
N LEU A 310 -17.67 41.17 -24.12
CA LEU A 310 -17.55 41.32 -25.57
C LEU A 310 -18.93 41.46 -26.23
N ALA A 311 -19.91 40.65 -25.82
CA ALA A 311 -21.29 40.74 -26.31
C ALA A 311 -21.90 42.12 -25.99
N LEU A 312 -21.74 42.61 -24.76
CA LEU A 312 -22.21 43.95 -24.36
C LEU A 312 -21.54 45.06 -25.18
N LEU A 313 -20.22 44.97 -25.42
CA LEU A 313 -19.50 45.91 -26.27
C LEU A 313 -20.02 45.90 -27.71
N LEU A 314 -20.24 44.73 -28.31
CA LEU A 314 -20.78 44.59 -29.66
C LEU A 314 -22.21 45.16 -29.77
N ILE A 315 -23.08 44.86 -28.79
CA ILE A 315 -24.45 45.40 -28.72
C ILE A 315 -24.40 46.93 -28.60
N SER A 316 -23.55 47.48 -27.72
CA SER A 316 -23.41 48.92 -27.54
C SER A 316 -22.92 49.61 -28.82
N ARG A 317 -21.94 49.01 -29.51
CA ARG A 317 -21.40 49.52 -30.77
C ARG A 317 -22.46 49.49 -31.87
N GLN A 318 -23.28 48.44 -31.93
CA GLN A 318 -24.39 48.35 -32.88
C GLN A 318 -25.47 49.39 -32.59
N ARG A 319 -25.83 49.61 -31.32
CA ARG A 319 -26.79 50.65 -30.91
C ARG A 319 -26.29 52.05 -31.28
N ARG A 320 -25.03 52.38 -30.99
CA ARG A 320 -24.41 53.66 -31.39
C ARG A 320 -24.44 53.86 -32.90
N ARG A 321 -24.13 52.82 -33.69
CA ARG A 321 -24.21 52.87 -35.16
C ARG A 321 -25.65 53.10 -35.66
N LYS A 322 -26.65 52.44 -35.06
CA LYS A 322 -28.07 52.66 -35.41
C LYS A 322 -28.51 54.09 -35.08
N GLN A 323 -28.16 54.61 -33.91
CA GLN A 323 -28.45 55.99 -33.52
C GLN A 323 -27.79 57.01 -34.46
N ALA A 324 -26.52 56.82 -34.81
CA ALA A 324 -25.81 57.69 -35.75
C ALA A 324 -26.46 57.69 -37.15
N ARG A 325 -26.94 56.53 -37.64
CA ARG A 325 -27.70 56.44 -38.89
C ARG A 325 -29.04 57.18 -38.80
N LEU A 326 -29.80 57.00 -37.72
CA LEU A 326 -31.07 57.71 -37.50
C LEU A 326 -30.87 59.23 -37.42
N ALA A 327 -29.81 59.69 -36.76
CA ALA A 327 -29.47 61.12 -36.68
C ALA A 327 -29.14 61.70 -38.07
N ARG A 328 -28.37 60.97 -38.90
CA ARG A 328 -28.09 61.38 -40.29
C ARG A 328 -29.35 61.43 -41.15
N PHE A 329 -30.24 60.45 -41.03
CA PHE A 329 -31.52 60.44 -41.74
C PHE A 329 -32.39 61.64 -41.35
N ARG A 330 -32.51 61.95 -40.05
CA ARG A 330 -33.29 63.11 -39.57
C ARG A 330 -32.69 64.45 -40.01
N GLY A 331 -31.37 64.56 -40.09
CA GLY A 331 -30.71 65.76 -40.60
C GLY A 331 -30.92 65.98 -42.11
N ALA A 332 -30.99 64.90 -42.89
CA ALA A 332 -31.19 64.95 -44.33
C ALA A 332 -32.64 65.26 -44.75
N SER A 333 -33.63 64.99 -43.89
CA SER A 333 -35.04 65.32 -44.15
C SER A 333 -35.47 66.73 -43.69
N CYS A 334 -34.56 67.49 -43.09
CA CYS A 334 -34.77 68.90 -42.73
C CYS A 334 -33.98 69.90 -43.62
N ALA A 335 -33.26 69.39 -44.63
CA ALA A 335 -32.55 70.19 -45.64
C ALA A 335 -33.32 70.13 -46.96
#